data_AF-A0A7J8VCJ9-F1
#
_entry.id   AF-A0A7J8VCJ9-F1
#
_cell.length_a   1.000
_cell.length_b   1.000
_cell.length_c   1.000
_cell.angle_alpha   90.00
_cell.angle_beta   90.00
_cell.angle_gamma   90.00
#
_symmetry.space_group_name_H-M   'P 1'
#
loop_
_entity.id
_entity.type
_entity.pdbx_description
1 polymer ?
#
loop_
_entity_poly.entity_id
_entity_poly.type
_entity_poly.pdbx_seq_one_letter_code
_entity_poly.pdbx_strand_id
1 'polypeptide(L)'
;MDVFPFVTLQMFSQGFRKVDTDRWEFANDRFIKGRKDLLKNIARRKYSQGSEQQNNENFELWMEVENLKTAKITLMQEMVKLRQYNKSAAIRLQTISCFD
;
A
#
# COMPACT_ATOMS: atom_id res chain seq x y z
N MET A 1 -4.30 5.37 -12.12
CA MET A 1 -4.65 4.68 -10.86
C MET A 1 -5.93 3.92 -11.17
N ASP A 2 -5.99 2.60 -11.37
CA ASP A 2 -5.01 1.55 -11.15
C ASP A 2 -5.21 0.45 -12.19
N VAL A 3 -4.15 0.18 -12.94
CA VAL A 3 -4.02 -0.96 -13.83
C VAL A 3 -3.55 -2.11 -12.93
N PHE A 4 -4.50 -2.85 -12.35
CA PHE A 4 -4.24 -4.19 -11.81
C PHE A 4 -4.96 -5.27 -12.65
N PRO A 5 -4.52 -5.60 -13.89
CA PRO A 5 -5.18 -6.62 -14.70
C PRO A 5 -4.34 -7.90 -14.88
N PHE A 6 -3.17 -8.04 -14.22
CA PHE A 6 -2.31 -9.21 -14.48
C PHE A 6 -2.00 -10.10 -13.28
N VAL A 7 -2.06 -9.59 -12.05
CA VAL A 7 -1.81 -10.41 -10.83
C VAL A 7 -3.07 -11.14 -10.36
N THR A 8 -4.24 -10.60 -10.70
CA THR A 8 -5.54 -11.15 -10.30
C THR A 8 -5.81 -12.51 -10.94
N LEU A 9 -5.60 -12.66 -12.25
CA LEU A 9 -5.94 -13.90 -12.96
C LEU A 9 -5.14 -15.14 -12.53
N GLN A 10 -3.86 -15.00 -12.16
CA GLN A 10 -3.01 -16.15 -11.78
C GLN A 10 -3.47 -16.81 -10.47
N MET A 11 -4.06 -16.05 -9.56
CA MET A 11 -4.49 -16.57 -8.26
C MET A 11 -5.90 -17.18 -8.29
N PHE A 12 -6.77 -16.71 -9.21
CA PHE A 12 -8.13 -17.23 -9.36
C PHE A 12 -8.17 -18.65 -9.96
N SER A 13 -7.17 -19.06 -10.74
CA SER A 13 -7.07 -20.43 -11.27
C SER A 13 -6.49 -21.45 -10.28
N GLN A 14 -5.88 -20.99 -9.18
CA GLN A 14 -5.28 -21.83 -8.13
C GLN A 14 -6.14 -21.93 -6.86
N GLY A 15 -7.46 -21.84 -6.99
CA GLY A 15 -8.39 -22.17 -5.89
C GLY A 15 -8.45 -21.17 -4.73
N PHE A 16 -7.84 -19.99 -4.84
CA PHE A 16 -7.97 -18.94 -3.83
C PHE A 16 -9.37 -18.32 -3.91
N ARG A 17 -10.24 -18.70 -2.97
CA ARG A 17 -11.48 -17.96 -2.72
C ARG A 17 -11.16 -16.74 -1.86
N LYS A 18 -11.60 -15.56 -2.32
CA LYS A 18 -11.64 -14.35 -1.50
C LYS A 18 -12.52 -14.67 -0.28
N VAL A 19 -11.90 -14.88 0.88
CA VAL A 19 -12.62 -15.05 2.14
C VAL A 19 -13.29 -13.71 2.42
N ASP A 20 -14.61 -13.72 2.60
CA ASP A 20 -15.46 -12.54 2.70
C ASP A 20 -14.85 -11.44 3.57
N THR A 21 -14.57 -10.29 2.97
CA THR A 21 -14.01 -9.11 3.66
C THR A 21 -15.10 -8.25 4.32
N ASP A 22 -16.37 -8.66 4.27
CA ASP A 22 -17.50 -7.84 4.71
C ASP A 22 -18.05 -8.20 6.10
N ARG A 23 -17.51 -9.23 6.77
CA ARG A 23 -17.94 -9.58 8.13
C ARG A 23 -17.01 -8.97 9.18
N TRP A 24 -17.41 -7.82 9.70
CA TRP A 24 -16.76 -7.24 10.87
C TRP A 24 -17.32 -7.88 12.14
N GLU A 25 -16.51 -8.71 12.79
CA GLU A 25 -16.81 -9.26 14.11
C GLU A 25 -16.14 -8.40 15.18
N PHE A 26 -16.96 -7.77 16.01
CA PHE A 26 -16.48 -6.95 17.12
C PHE A 26 -16.55 -7.76 18.41
N ALA A 27 -15.40 -7.98 19.04
CA ALA A 27 -15.29 -8.55 20.38
C ALA A 27 -14.85 -7.46 21.37
N ASN A 28 -15.46 -7.46 22.55
CA ASN A 28 -15.03 -6.65 23.66
C ASN A 28 -15.26 -7.45 24.94
N ASP A 29 -14.20 -7.70 25.70
CA ASP A 29 -14.25 -8.52 26.92
C ASP A 29 -15.23 -7.97 27.98
N ARG A 30 -15.56 -6.68 27.89
CA ARG A 30 -16.50 -5.99 28.78
C ARG A 30 -17.93 -5.93 28.22
N PHE A 31 -18.16 -6.48 27.03
CA PHE A 31 -19.47 -6.58 26.40
C PHE A 31 -20.06 -7.99 26.57
N ILE A 32 -21.14 -8.09 27.35
CA ILE A 32 -21.90 -9.33 27.56
C ILE A 32 -23.34 -9.10 27.11
N LYS A 33 -23.85 -9.95 26.21
CA LYS A 33 -25.22 -9.82 25.66
C LYS A 33 -26.25 -9.86 26.81
N GLY A 34 -27.13 -8.86 26.86
CA GLY A 34 -28.19 -8.76 27.86
C GLY A 34 -27.81 -8.03 29.16
N ARG A 35 -26.54 -7.69 29.37
CA ARG A 35 -26.04 -6.97 30.57
C ARG A 35 -25.75 -5.50 30.27
N LYS A 36 -26.78 -4.66 30.31
CA LYS A 36 -26.66 -3.20 30.08
C LYS A 36 -25.84 -2.50 31.16
N ASP A 37 -25.85 -3.03 32.38
CA ASP A 37 -25.09 -2.56 33.54
C ASP A 37 -23.57 -2.55 33.31
N LEU A 38 -23.06 -3.44 32.45
CA LEU A 38 -21.64 -3.57 32.15
C LEU A 38 -21.16 -2.61 31.05
N LEU A 39 -22.08 -2.00 30.29
CA LEU A 39 -21.73 -1.07 29.22
C LEU A 39 -21.02 0.18 29.74
N LYS A 40 -21.27 0.58 31.01
CA LYS A 40 -20.55 1.69 31.66
C LYS A 40 -19.03 1.47 31.76
N ASN A 41 -18.60 0.20 31.71
CA ASN A 41 -17.19 -0.16 31.74
C ASN A 41 -16.55 -0.07 30.35
N ILE A 42 -17.34 0.06 29.29
CA ILE A 42 -16.89 0.31 27.92
C ILE A 42 -16.84 1.83 27.72
N ALA A 43 -15.76 2.46 28.17
CA ALA A 43 -15.53 3.88 27.95
C ALA A 43 -14.68 4.09 26.69
N ARG A 44 -14.99 5.14 25.92
CA ARG A 44 -14.07 5.64 24.90
C ARG A 44 -12.77 6.02 25.60
N ARG A 45 -11.64 5.48 25.14
CA ARG A 45 -10.33 5.84 25.65
C ARG A 45 -10.23 7.37 25.55
N LYS A 46 -10.20 8.07 26.70
CA LYS A 46 -9.90 9.50 26.70
C LYS A 46 -8.47 9.60 26.18
N TYR A 47 -8.26 10.31 25.08
CA TYR A 47 -6.92 10.68 24.66
C TYR A 47 -6.35 11.53 25.79
N SER A 48 -5.55 10.89 26.64
CA SER A 48 -4.74 11.58 27.64
C SER A 48 -3.83 12.54 26.88
N GLN A 49 -3.63 13.73 27.44
CA GLN A 49 -2.93 14.90 26.90
C GLN A 49 -1.44 14.67 26.50
N GLY A 50 -1.01 13.43 26.25
CA GLY A 50 0.26 13.06 25.62
C GLY A 50 0.13 12.71 24.13
N SER A 51 -1.03 12.90 23.51
CA SER A 51 -1.27 12.57 22.09
C SER A 51 -0.77 13.62 21.10
N GLU A 52 -0.26 14.78 21.55
CA GLU A 52 0.32 15.78 20.63
C GLU A 52 1.60 15.25 19.98
N GLN A 53 2.46 14.55 20.73
CA GLN A 53 3.64 13.88 20.19
C GLN A 53 3.26 12.83 19.13
N GLN A 54 2.28 11.98 19.44
CA GLN A 54 1.89 10.86 18.58
C GLN A 54 1.12 11.32 17.33
N ASN A 55 0.39 12.43 17.40
CA ASN A 55 -0.23 13.03 16.21
C ASN A 55 0.80 13.69 15.29
N ASN A 56 1.82 14.34 15.85
CA ASN A 56 2.93 14.89 15.07
C ASN A 56 3.74 13.79 14.37
N GLU A 57 4.09 12.72 15.09
CA GLU A 57 4.79 11.57 14.50
C GLU A 57 3.97 10.92 13.37
N ASN A 58 2.66 10.72 13.57
CA ASN A 58 1.80 10.17 12.52
C ASN A 58 1.69 11.09 11.30
N PHE A 59 1.67 12.41 11.50
CA PHE A 59 1.64 13.38 10.40
C PHE A 59 2.96 13.43 9.64
N GLU A 60 4.09 13.41 10.35
CA GLU A 60 5.43 13.35 9.77
C GLU A 60 5.65 12.07 8.97
N LEU A 61 5.24 10.91 9.52
CA LEU A 61 5.24 9.64 8.81
C LEU A 61 4.36 9.68 7.55
N TRP A 62 3.20 10.33 7.61
CA TRP A 62 2.32 10.47 6.45
C TRP A 62 2.96 11.31 5.34
N MET A 63 3.60 12.43 5.69
CA MET A 63 4.37 13.24 4.74
C MET A 63 5.53 12.46 4.13
N GLU A 64 6.27 11.69 4.94
CA GLU A 64 7.38 10.88 4.46
C GLU A 64 6.91 9.80 3.48
N VAL A 65 5.78 9.14 3.76
CA VAL A 65 5.17 8.18 2.83
C VAL A 65 4.82 8.85 1.50
N GLU A 66 4.30 10.08 1.52
CA GLU A 66 3.96 10.79 0.30
C GLU A 66 5.21 11.22 -0.49
N ASN A 67 6.24 11.71 0.19
CA ASN A 67 7.54 12.00 -0.40
C ASN A 67 8.16 10.75 -1.03
N LEU A 68 8.13 9.60 -0.34
CA LEU A 68 8.66 8.34 -0.86
C LEU A 68 7.90 7.86 -2.10
N LYS A 69 6.57 8.04 -2.15
CA LYS A 69 5.79 7.70 -3.35
C LYS A 69 6.23 8.54 -4.56
N THR A 70 6.40 9.84 -4.38
CA THR A 70 6.82 10.72 -5.47
C THR A 70 8.25 10.40 -5.93
N ALA A 71 9.18 10.22 -4.99
CA ALA A 71 10.55 9.80 -5.30
C ALA A 71 10.61 8.47 -6.06
N LYS A 72 9.80 7.48 -5.65
CA LYS A 72 9.67 6.21 -6.34
C LYS A 72 9.19 6.39 -7.78
N ILE A 73 8.20 7.24 -8.03
CA ILE A 73 7.68 7.52 -9.38
C ILE A 73 8.78 8.13 -10.25
N THR A 74 9.51 9.12 -9.73
CA THR A 74 10.61 9.76 -10.45
C THR A 74 11.71 8.76 -10.83
N LEU A 75 12.14 7.93 -9.87
CA LEU A 75 13.15 6.90 -10.12
C LEU A 75 12.69 5.87 -11.15
N MET A 76 11.41 5.45 -11.11
CA MET A 76 10.87 4.55 -12.13
C MET A 76 10.89 5.20 -13.52
N GLN A 77 10.59 6.50 -13.63
CA GLN A 77 10.65 7.20 -14.91
C GLN A 77 12.09 7.27 -15.46
N GLU A 78 13.08 7.54 -14.60
CA GLU A 78 14.50 7.52 -14.99
C GLU A 78 14.95 6.12 -15.44
N MET A 79 14.56 5.08 -14.71
CA MET A 79 14.84 3.68 -15.06
C MET A 79 14.29 3.34 -16.46
N VAL A 80 13.07 3.79 -16.78
CA VAL A 80 12.47 3.58 -18.10
C VAL A 80 13.26 4.31 -19.19
N LYS A 81 13.62 5.59 -18.96
CA LYS A 81 14.42 6.37 -19.91
C LYS A 81 15.78 5.72 -20.18
N LEU A 82 16.48 5.27 -19.14
CA LEU A 82 17.77 4.59 -19.26
C LEU A 82 17.66 3.28 -20.03
N ARG A 83 16.61 2.47 -19.77
CA ARG A 83 16.35 1.25 -20.54
C ARG A 83 16.12 1.54 -22.02
N GLN A 84 15.38 2.61 -22.33
CA GLN A 84 15.15 3.03 -23.71
C GLN A 84 16.44 3.49 -24.39
N TYR A 85 17.27 4.27 -23.70
CA TYR A 85 18.56 4.73 -24.22
C TYR A 85 19.51 3.55 -24.48
N ASN A 86 19.62 2.60 -23.55
CA ASN A 86 20.45 1.42 -23.76
C ASN A 86 19.94 0.56 -24.91
N LYS A 87 18.62 0.37 -25.03
CA LYS A 87 18.03 -0.37 -26.15
C LYS A 87 18.30 0.30 -27.49
N SER A 88 18.17 1.62 -27.58
CA SER A 88 18.47 2.36 -28.82
C SER A 88 19.96 2.37 -29.16
N ALA A 89 20.83 2.45 -28.15
CA ALA A 89 22.27 2.29 -28.33
C ALA A 89 22.63 0.90 -28.87
N ALA A 90 22.06 -0.16 -28.30
CA ALA A 90 22.28 -1.53 -28.77
C ALA A 90 21.82 -1.73 -30.22
N ILE A 91 20.64 -1.21 -30.59
CA ILE A 91 20.14 -1.26 -31.97
C ILE A 91 21.10 -0.54 -32.91
N ARG A 92 21.56 0.68 -32.56
CA ARG A 92 22.51 1.44 -33.40
C ARG A 92 23.80 0.68 -33.64
N LEU A 93 24.36 0.04 -32.61
CA LEU A 93 25.57 -0.77 -32.74
C LEU A 93 25.34 -1.99 -33.64
N GLN A 94 24.21 -2.69 -33.48
CA GLN A 94 23.85 -3.81 -34.33
C GLN A 94 23.71 -3.40 -35.80
N THR A 95 23.04 -2.27 -36.06
CA THR A 95 22.89 -1.72 -37.40
C THR A 95 24.25 -1.45 -38.04
N ILE A 96 25.20 -0.82 -37.33
CA ILE A 96 26.55 -0.56 -37.85
C ILE A 96 27.28 -1.86 -38.17
N SER A 97 27.17 -2.89 -37.33
CA SER A 97 27.81 -4.19 -37.57
C SER A 97 27.22 -5.02 -38.71
N CYS A 98 26.03 -4.67 -39.21
CA CYS A 98 25.42 -5.33 -40.37
C CYS A 98 25.86 -4.70 -41.71
N PHE A 99 26.69 -3.67 -41.69
CA PHE A 99 27.26 -3.03 -42.88
C PHE A 99 28.72 -3.43 -43.16
N ASP A 100 29.32 -4.25 -42.30
CA ASP A 100 30.56 -5.02 -42.56
C ASP A 100 30.20 -6.45 -43.00
#